data_AF-A0A7C2YMS5-F1
#
_entry.id   AF-A0A7C2YMS5-F1
#
_cell.length_a   1.000
_cell.length_b   1.000
_cell.length_c   1.000
_cell.angle_alpha   90.00
_cell.angle_beta   90.00
_cell.angle_gamma   90.00
#
_symmetry.space_group_name_H-M   'P 1'
#
loop_
_entity.id
_entity.type
_entity.pdbx_description
1 polymer ?
#
loop_
_entity_poly.entity_id
_entity_poly.type
_entity_poly.pdbx_seq_one_letter_code
_entity_poly.pdbx_strand_id
1 'polypeptide(L)' 'MKEVARQVLSREFELYELRKLFATHMVSQGVPESIVSTLQGRAPPSEFRMLVEHYWSPRYEELRQWYLRYAPRVY' A
#
# COMPACT_ATOMS: atom_id res chain seq x y z
N MET A 1 9.23 13.62 15.49
CA MET A 1 8.07 13.15 14.67
C MET A 1 6.87 12.73 15.50
N LYS A 2 7.00 11.81 16.48
CA LYS A 2 5.86 11.36 17.31
C LYS A 2 5.16 12.50 18.09
N GLU A 3 5.94 13.45 18.59
CA GLU A 3 5.46 14.57 19.42
C GLU A 3 4.61 15.58 18.64
N VAL A 4 5.04 15.94 17.41
CA VAL A 4 4.28 16.79 16.48
C VAL A 4 2.97 16.10 16.07
N ALA A 5 3.01 14.80 15.76
CA ALA A 5 1.82 14.06 15.37
C ALA A 5 0.81 13.97 16.53
N ARG A 6 1.28 13.83 17.78
CA ARG A 6 0.43 13.85 18.97
C ARG A 6 -0.22 15.21 19.22
N GLN A 7 0.51 16.31 18.99
CA GLN A 7 -0.04 17.67 19.09
C GLN A 7 -1.14 17.94 18.05
N VAL A 8 -0.97 17.47 16.82
CA VAL A 8 -1.91 17.74 15.71
C VAL A 8 -3.10 16.78 15.70
N LEU A 9 -2.89 15.49 15.97
CA LEU A 9 -3.91 14.45 15.84
C LEU A 9 -4.59 14.09 17.17
N SER A 10 -4.14 14.68 18.29
CA SER A 10 -4.59 14.37 19.66
C SER A 10 -4.52 12.87 20.02
N ARG A 11 -3.75 12.08 19.26
CA ARG A 11 -3.55 10.64 19.43
C ARG A 11 -2.12 10.26 19.04
N GLU A 12 -1.64 9.13 19.55
CA GLU A 12 -0.35 8.60 19.11
C GLU A 12 -0.45 8.13 17.66
N PHE A 13 0.42 8.68 16.81
CA PHE A 13 0.48 8.32 15.41
C PHE A 13 1.49 7.20 15.22
N GLU A 14 0.99 6.02 14.88
CA GLU A 14 1.82 4.85 14.63
C GLU A 14 2.14 4.70 13.15
N LEU A 15 3.35 4.23 12.83
CA LEU A 15 3.76 3.95 11.45
C LEU A 15 2.84 2.93 10.75
N TYR A 16 2.15 2.10 11.52
CA TYR A 16 1.13 1.19 11.03
C TYR A 16 -0.05 1.93 10.38
N GLU A 17 -0.45 3.08 10.93
CA GLU A 17 -1.56 3.88 10.40
C GLU A 17 -1.22 4.48 9.04
N LEU A 18 0.03 4.87 8.78
CA LEU A 18 0.47 5.28 7.43
C LEU A 18 0.30 4.16 6.41
N ARG A 19 0.70 2.94 6.78
CA ARG A 19 0.57 1.76 5.90
C ARG A 19 -0.90 1.43 5.64
N LYS A 20 -1.76 1.57 6.66
CA LYS A 20 -3.21 1.39 6.52
C LYS A 20 -3.80 2.46 5.59
N LEU A 21 -3.47 3.73 5.81
CA LEU A 21 -3.92 4.84 4.97
C LEU A 21 -3.55 4.64 3.50
N PHE A 22 -2.29 4.27 3.23
CA PHE A 22 -1.85 3.97 1.87
C PHE A 22 -2.67 2.85 1.22
N ALA A 23 -2.86 1.72 1.93
CA ALA A 23 -3.61 0.59 1.40
C ALA A 23 -5.08 0.95 1.14
N THR A 24 -5.75 1.59 2.11
CA THR A 24 -7.14 2.02 1.98
C THR A 24 -7.31 2.99 0.80
N HIS A 25 -6.42 3.97 0.66
CA HIS A 25 -6.44 4.90 -0.47
C HIS A 25 -6.33 4.16 -1.81
N MET A 26 -5.29 3.35 -1.99
CA MET A 26 -5.04 2.63 -3.24
C MET A 26 -6.22 1.71 -3.63
N VAL A 27 -6.75 0.94 -2.68
CA VAL A 27 -7.91 0.06 -2.92
C VAL A 27 -9.15 0.88 -3.29
N SER A 28 -9.41 2.00 -2.61
CA SER A 28 -10.54 2.88 -2.96
C SER A 28 -10.44 3.49 -4.36
N GLN A 29 -9.25 3.56 -4.94
CA GLN A 29 -9.03 4.02 -6.31
C GLN A 29 -9.09 2.88 -7.34
N GLY A 30 -9.42 1.65 -6.92
CA GLY A 30 -9.55 0.48 -7.78
C GLY A 30 -8.25 -0.27 -8.02
N VAL A 31 -7.18 0.00 -7.26
CA VAL A 31 -5.94 -0.78 -7.37
C VAL A 31 -6.14 -2.17 -6.74
N PRO A 32 -5.79 -3.27 -7.44
CA PRO A 32 -5.93 -4.62 -6.90
C PRO A 32 -5.15 -4.83 -5.60
N GLU A 33 -5.72 -5.58 -4.65
CA GLU A 33 -5.10 -5.86 -3.35
C GLU A 33 -3.75 -6.58 -3.45
N SER A 34 -3.57 -7.42 -4.47
CA SER A 34 -2.30 -8.07 -4.77
C SER A 34 -1.21 -7.05 -5.09
N ILE A 35 -1.50 -6.05 -5.93
CA ILE A 35 -0.59 -4.95 -6.28
C ILE A 35 -0.28 -4.09 -5.04
N VAL A 36 -1.30 -3.76 -4.24
CA VAL A 36 -1.10 -3.00 -2.99
C VAL A 36 -0.21 -3.78 -2.02
N SER A 37 -0.42 -5.09 -1.88
CA SER A 37 0.39 -5.94 -1.01
C SER A 37 1.84 -6.02 -1.49
N THR A 38 2.06 -6.18 -2.80
CA THR A 38 3.40 -6.15 -3.41
C THR A 38 4.09 -4.80 -3.21
N LEU A 39 3.39 -3.68 -3.45
CA LEU A 39 3.94 -2.33 -3.22
C LEU A 39 4.31 -2.07 -1.76
N GLN A 40 3.61 -2.70 -0.82
CA GLN A 40 3.92 -2.61 0.61
C GLN A 40 4.99 -3.61 1.08
N GLY A 41 5.53 -4.44 0.19
CA GLY A 41 6.49 -5.49 0.53
C GLY A 41 5.90 -6.58 1.42
N ARG A 42 4.57 -6.74 1.43
CA ARG A 42 3.90 -7.82 2.16
C ARG A 42 4.02 -9.11 1.36
N ALA A 43 4.26 -10.22 2.06
CA ALA A 43 4.09 -11.52 1.44
C ALA A 43 2.64 -11.63 0.94
N PRO A 44 2.41 -12.15 -0.28
CA PRO A 44 1.05 -12.49 -0.72
C PRO A 44 0.39 -13.39 0.34
N PRO A 45 -0.89 -13.17 0.69
CA PRO A 45 -1.63 -14.12 1.52
C PRO A 45 -1.49 -15.53 0.93
N SER A 46 -1.45 -16.56 1.77
CA SER A 46 -1.24 -17.95 1.33
C SER A 46 -2.23 -18.40 0.26
N GLU A 47 -3.46 -17.88 0.27
CA GLU A 47 -4.49 -18.16 -0.74
C GLU A 47 -4.12 -17.63 -2.14
N PHE A 48 -3.28 -16.59 -2.22
CA PHE A 48 -2.84 -15.98 -3.47
C PHE A 48 -1.46 -16.47 -3.92
N ARG A 49 -0.78 -17.32 -3.13
CA ARG A 49 0.58 -17.78 -3.43
C ARG A 49 0.66 -18.52 -4.77
N MET A 50 -0.25 -19.46 -5.04
CA MET A 50 -0.31 -20.15 -6.34
C MET A 50 -0.62 -19.20 -7.51
N LEU A 51 -1.44 -18.18 -7.29
CA LEU A 51 -1.84 -17.23 -8.34
C LEU A 51 -0.68 -16.29 -8.71
N VAL A 52 0.04 -15.79 -7.69
CA VAL A 52 1.23 -14.95 -7.87
C VAL A 52 2.38 -15.75 -8.49
N GLU A 53 2.64 -16.96 -7.97
CA GLU A 53 3.74 -17.80 -8.44
C GLU A 53 3.53 -18.34 -9.86
N HIS A 54 2.29 -18.53 -10.33
CA HIS A 54 2.03 -19.17 -11.62
C HIS A 54 1.41 -18.27 -12.69
N TYR A 55 0.81 -17.13 -12.31
CA TYR A 55 0.13 -16.26 -13.26
C TYR A 55 0.59 -14.80 -13.25
N TRP A 56 1.29 -14.35 -12.21
CA TRP A 56 1.47 -12.91 -12.02
C TRP A 56 2.79 -12.53 -11.35
N SER A 57 3.82 -12.30 -12.18
CA SER A 57 4.97 -11.46 -11.81
C SER A 57 4.76 -10.08 -12.46
N PRO A 58 4.19 -9.10 -11.74
CA PRO A 58 4.00 -7.78 -12.31
C PRO A 58 5.38 -7.22 -12.63
N ARG A 59 5.59 -6.83 -13.90
CA ARG A 59 6.85 -6.22 -14.30
C ARG A 59 7.04 -4.95 -13.48
N TYR A 60 8.28 -4.64 -13.12
CA TYR A 60 8.62 -3.44 -12.33
C TYR A 60 7.94 -2.16 -12.88
N GLU A 61 7.86 -2.05 -14.20
CA GLU A 61 7.21 -0.93 -14.90
C GLU A 61 5.71 -0.81 -14.59
N GLU A 62 5.01 -1.94 -14.48
CA GLU A 62 3.58 -1.96 -14.16
C GLU A 62 3.34 -1.53 -12.72
N LEU A 63 4.12 -2.04 -11.76
CA LEU A 63 4.06 -1.61 -10.36
C LEU A 63 4.33 -0.10 -10.24
N ARG A 64 5.32 0.39 -10.98
CA ARG A 64 5.63 1.83 -11.05
C ARG A 64 4.46 2.64 -11.61
N GLN A 65 3.80 2.17 -12.66
CA GLN A 65 2.64 2.86 -13.23
C GLN A 65 1.47 2.92 -12.25
N TRP A 66 1.16 1.82 -11.56
CA TRP A 66 0.15 1.79 -10.51
C TRP A 66 0.47 2.80 -9.41
N TYR A 67 1.71 2.81 -8.93
CA TYR A 67 2.14 3.77 -7.90
C TYR A 67 2.00 5.22 -8.37
N LEU A 68 2.56 5.56 -9.54
CA LEU A 68 2.54 6.93 -10.04
C LEU A 68 1.14 7.46 -10.32
N ARG A 69 0.22 6.57 -10.73
CA ARG A 69 -1.16 6.95 -11.06
C ARG A 69 -2.02 7.14 -9.81
N TYR A 70 -1.85 6.29 -8.79
CA TYR A 70 -2.82 6.18 -7.70
C TYR A 70 -2.27 6.46 -6.31
N ALA A 71 -0.96 6.65 -6.13
CA ALA A 71 -0.40 6.94 -4.82
C ALA A 71 -1.01 8.23 -4.24
N PRO A 72 -1.29 8.25 -2.92
CA PRO A 72 -1.82 9.44 -2.26
C PRO A 72 -0.83 10.60 -2.39
N ARG A 73 -1.33 11.76 -2.83
CA ARG A 73 -0.53 12.99 -2.93
C ARG A 73 -0.48 13.67 -1.57
N VAL A 74 0.72 14.06 -1.16
CA VAL A 74 0.94 14.94 0.00
C VAL A 74 1.18 16.33 -0.58
N TYR A 75 0.23 17.23 -0.34
CA TYR A 75 0.34 18.64 -0.72
C TYR A 75 0.96 19.45 0.43
#